data_AF-A0A411P222-F1
#
_entry.id   AF-A0A411P222-F1
#
_cell.length_a   1.000
_cell.length_b   1.000
_cell.length_c   1.000
_cell.angle_alpha   90.00
_cell.angle_beta   90.00
_cell.angle_gamma   90.00
#
_symmetry.space_group_name_H-M   'P 1'
#
loop_
_entity.id
_entity.type
_entity.pdbx_description
1 polymer ?
#
loop_
_entity_poly.entity_id
_entity_poly.type
_entity_poly.pdbx_seq_one_letter_code
_entity_poly.pdbx_strand_id
1 'polypeptide(L)'
;MQLYFGVGKISEATKDRVVYRVLSLNDLIQVIIPHFEKYPLLAQKKADFLLFKSALKLINEGKHLLKEGLIEIVNIKASMNRGLSLVLKQNFPGVMPVERLLISNQIIADPSWLAGFTSAEGFFFVSVGKSKNKTGYAVSLWFTLTQDSRDVNLFEVIKNYLNCGNVLVSTKDPVVKFNVTKFTDNFNIVVPFFSKFNLWAKSKDFLDFCRVAELINDKSHLTNEGLEKILKIKSEMNTGRKFNEV
;
A
#
# COMPACT_ATOMS: atom_id res chain seq x y z
N MET A 1 -6.46 -13.70 3.80
CA MET A 1 -7.02 -12.85 4.88
C MET A 1 -8.09 -13.58 5.70
N GLN A 2 -9.21 -14.01 5.11
CA GLN A 2 -10.26 -14.72 5.86
C GLN A 2 -9.72 -15.97 6.60
N LEU A 3 -8.94 -16.82 5.90
CA LEU A 3 -8.27 -17.96 6.53
C LEU A 3 -7.27 -17.57 7.63
N TYR A 4 -6.55 -16.46 7.44
CA TYR A 4 -5.53 -16.00 8.40
C TYR A 4 -6.15 -15.50 9.70
N PHE A 5 -7.21 -14.69 9.61
CA PHE A 5 -7.89 -14.17 10.79
C PHE A 5 -8.90 -15.15 11.38
N GLY A 6 -9.34 -16.18 10.63
CA GLY A 6 -10.40 -17.09 11.05
C GLY A 6 -11.80 -16.46 11.16
N VAL A 7 -11.93 -15.17 10.82
CA VAL A 7 -13.16 -14.38 10.93
C VAL A 7 -13.42 -13.57 9.66
N GLY A 8 -14.62 -12.98 9.58
CA GLY A 8 -15.04 -12.15 8.45
C GLY A 8 -15.51 -12.93 7.23
N LYS A 9 -16.01 -12.19 6.24
CA LYS A 9 -16.61 -12.73 5.02
C LYS A 9 -16.04 -12.06 3.79
N ILE A 10 -15.84 -12.84 2.73
CA ILE A 10 -15.53 -12.35 1.39
C ILE A 10 -16.85 -12.27 0.62
N SER A 11 -17.06 -11.16 -0.07
CA SER A 11 -18.22 -10.93 -0.93
C SER A 11 -17.80 -10.19 -2.18
N GLU A 12 -18.44 -10.47 -3.31
CA GLU A 12 -18.32 -9.62 -4.50
C GLU A 12 -18.89 -8.23 -4.22
N ALA A 13 -18.15 -7.20 -4.60
CA ALA A 13 -18.59 -5.81 -4.50
C ALA A 13 -18.90 -5.21 -5.88
N THR A 14 -18.20 -5.66 -6.91
CA THR A 14 -18.46 -5.41 -8.34
C THR A 14 -17.91 -6.60 -9.13
N LYS A 15 -18.19 -6.69 -10.44
CA LYS A 15 -17.66 -7.75 -11.32
C LYS A 15 -16.15 -7.97 -11.15
N ASP A 16 -15.37 -6.90 -11.04
CA ASP A 16 -13.90 -6.97 -10.96
C ASP A 16 -13.34 -6.71 -9.55
N ARG A 17 -14.17 -6.79 -8.51
CA ARG A 17 -13.74 -6.48 -7.13
C ARG A 17 -14.46 -7.32 -6.09
N VAL A 18 -13.65 -8.05 -5.32
CA VAL A 18 -14.09 -8.69 -4.08
C VAL A 18 -13.71 -7.84 -2.87
N VAL A 19 -14.48 -7.97 -1.78
CA VAL A 19 -14.23 -7.28 -0.52
C VAL A 19 -14.27 -8.28 0.61
N TYR A 20 -13.25 -8.23 1.47
CA TYR A 20 -13.23 -8.92 2.75
C TYR A 20 -13.68 -7.95 3.86
N ARG A 21 -14.68 -8.33 4.65
CA ARG A 21 -15.20 -7.51 5.76
C ARG A 21 -15.33 -8.31 7.05
N VAL A 22 -14.98 -7.69 8.17
CA VAL A 22 -15.28 -8.16 9.53
C VAL A 22 -16.24 -7.15 10.14
N LEU A 23 -17.45 -7.60 10.48
CA LEU A 23 -18.54 -6.75 10.99
C LEU A 23 -19.01 -7.13 12.40
N SER A 24 -18.75 -8.37 12.82
CA SER A 24 -19.08 -8.85 14.17
C SER A 24 -18.28 -8.05 15.19
N LEU A 25 -18.98 -7.45 16.17
CA LEU A 25 -18.33 -6.74 17.27
C LEU A 25 -17.36 -7.66 18.03
N ASN A 26 -17.78 -8.90 18.26
CA ASN A 26 -16.95 -9.89 18.93
C ASN A 26 -15.66 -10.18 18.13
N ASP A 27 -15.76 -10.40 16.83
CA ASP A 27 -14.59 -10.68 15.98
C ASP A 27 -13.65 -9.48 15.91
N LEU A 28 -14.21 -8.26 15.85
CA LEU A 28 -13.42 -7.03 15.86
C LEU A 28 -12.62 -6.89 17.16
N ILE A 29 -13.25 -7.13 18.31
CA ILE A 29 -12.62 -6.98 19.63
C ILE A 29 -11.64 -8.11 19.95
N GLN A 30 -11.99 -9.35 19.64
CA GLN A 30 -11.22 -10.52 20.05
C GLN A 30 -10.10 -10.89 19.05
N VAL A 31 -10.23 -10.49 17.78
CA VAL A 31 -9.28 -10.89 16.73
C VAL A 31 -8.60 -9.68 16.09
N ILE A 32 -9.38 -8.70 15.61
CA ILE A 32 -8.82 -7.62 14.79
C ILE A 32 -8.03 -6.60 15.62
N ILE A 33 -8.58 -6.14 16.76
CA ILE A 33 -7.88 -5.20 17.64
C ILE A 33 -6.56 -5.81 18.16
N PRO A 34 -6.54 -7.02 18.77
CA PRO A 34 -5.30 -7.60 19.30
C PRO A 34 -4.23 -7.80 18.22
N HIS A 35 -4.63 -8.16 16.99
CA HIS A 35 -3.69 -8.29 15.89
C HIS A 35 -2.97 -6.97 15.58
N PHE A 36 -3.71 -5.86 15.41
CA PHE A 36 -3.11 -4.57 15.07
C PHE A 36 -2.48 -3.86 16.27
N GLU A 37 -2.71 -4.32 17.50
CA GLU A 37 -1.90 -3.94 18.65
C GLU A 37 -0.55 -4.65 18.65
N LYS A 38 -0.54 -5.96 18.33
CA LYS A 38 0.68 -6.76 18.22
C LYS A 38 1.51 -6.39 16.98
N TYR A 39 0.86 -6.04 15.88
CA TYR A 39 1.47 -5.68 14.60
C TYR A 39 0.94 -4.30 14.13
N PRO A 40 1.49 -3.20 14.69
CA PRO A 40 0.95 -1.86 14.45
C PRO A 40 1.03 -1.41 12.99
N LEU A 41 0.01 -0.67 12.55
CA LEU A 41 0.05 0.09 11.31
C LEU A 41 1.11 1.20 11.39
N LEU A 42 1.79 1.49 10.28
CA LEU A 42 2.83 2.54 10.23
C LEU A 42 2.36 3.84 9.53
N ALA A 43 1.50 3.75 8.54
CA ALA A 43 0.93 4.92 7.85
C ALA A 43 -0.02 5.72 8.76
N GLN A 44 -0.46 6.89 8.31
CA GLN A 44 -1.48 7.72 9.00
C GLN A 44 -2.79 6.97 9.28
N LYS A 45 -3.02 5.83 8.61
CA LYS A 45 -4.12 4.89 8.91
C LYS A 45 -4.06 4.33 10.34
N LYS A 46 -2.91 4.35 11.02
CA LYS A 46 -2.81 4.02 12.45
C LYS A 46 -3.70 4.92 13.29
N ALA A 47 -3.79 6.21 12.98
CA ALA A 47 -4.66 7.12 13.70
C ALA A 47 -6.15 6.77 13.53
N ASP A 48 -6.56 6.35 12.31
CA ASP A 48 -7.92 5.83 12.09
C ASP A 48 -8.17 4.56 12.91
N PHE A 49 -7.20 3.66 12.99
CA PHE A 49 -7.31 2.45 13.80
C PHE A 49 -7.46 2.75 15.29
N LEU A 50 -6.72 3.73 15.84
CA LEU A 50 -6.85 4.13 17.23
C LEU A 50 -8.22 4.73 17.53
N LEU A 51 -8.72 5.60 16.66
CA LEU A 51 -10.07 6.16 16.76
C LEU A 51 -11.14 5.05 16.64
N PHE A 52 -10.96 4.13 15.70
CA PHE A 52 -11.84 2.96 15.52
C PHE A 52 -11.90 2.11 16.80
N LYS A 53 -10.75 1.81 17.40
CA LYS A 53 -10.66 1.07 18.67
C LYS A 53 -11.41 1.80 19.80
N SER A 54 -11.26 3.13 19.91
CA SER A 54 -11.98 3.92 20.91
C SER A 54 -13.49 3.87 20.71
N ALA A 55 -13.98 3.97 19.47
CA ALA A 55 -15.41 3.82 19.18
C ALA A 55 -15.93 2.41 19.52
N LEU A 56 -15.18 1.35 19.17
CA LEU A 56 -15.56 -0.02 19.51
C LEU A 56 -15.64 -0.26 21.01
N LYS A 57 -14.77 0.38 21.81
CA LYS A 57 -14.85 0.31 23.27
C LYS A 57 -16.18 0.86 23.79
N LEU A 58 -16.61 2.03 23.31
CA LEU A 58 -17.91 2.61 23.68
C LEU A 58 -19.09 1.74 23.25
N ILE A 59 -18.98 1.11 22.07
CA ILE A 59 -20.00 0.18 21.58
C ILE A 59 -20.08 -1.06 22.49
N ASN A 60 -18.94 -1.65 22.84
CA ASN A 60 -18.84 -2.83 23.70
C ASN A 60 -19.37 -2.59 25.13
N GLU A 61 -19.19 -1.38 25.65
CA GLU A 61 -19.73 -0.95 26.94
C GLU A 61 -21.23 -0.60 26.90
N GLY A 62 -21.89 -0.73 25.74
CA GLY A 62 -23.31 -0.38 25.57
C GLY A 62 -23.61 1.13 25.53
N LYS A 63 -22.59 1.99 25.66
CA LYS A 63 -22.76 3.46 25.73
C LYS A 63 -23.38 4.06 24.47
N HIS A 64 -23.19 3.43 23.32
CA HIS A 64 -23.79 3.84 22.05
C HIS A 64 -25.33 3.85 22.05
N LEU A 65 -25.97 3.17 23.02
CA LEU A 65 -27.42 3.19 23.22
C LEU A 65 -27.91 4.46 23.94
N LEU A 66 -26.99 5.20 24.56
CA LEU A 66 -27.26 6.47 25.24
C LEU A 66 -26.92 7.64 24.31
N LYS A 67 -27.61 8.77 24.50
CA LYS A 67 -27.41 9.96 23.68
C LYS A 67 -25.98 10.49 23.79
N GLU A 68 -25.44 10.51 25.01
CA GLU A 68 -24.10 11.01 25.33
C GLU A 68 -23.03 10.14 24.65
N GLY A 69 -23.15 8.81 24.78
CA GLY A 69 -22.22 7.88 24.15
C GLY A 69 -22.32 7.87 22.62
N LEU A 70 -23.52 8.07 22.06
CA LEU A 70 -23.67 8.27 20.62
C LEU A 70 -22.95 9.55 20.14
N ILE A 71 -23.09 10.66 20.87
CA ILE A 71 -22.38 11.92 20.56
C ILE A 71 -20.86 11.70 20.62
N GLU A 72 -20.35 10.99 21.61
CA GLU A 72 -18.92 10.63 21.67
C GLU A 72 -18.45 9.86 20.43
N ILE A 73 -19.22 8.86 19.99
CA ILE A 73 -18.90 8.10 18.77
C ILE A 73 -18.94 8.99 17.53
N VAL A 74 -19.89 9.93 17.43
CA VAL A 74 -19.95 10.89 16.31
C VAL A 74 -18.73 11.81 16.32
N ASN A 75 -18.30 12.30 17.48
CA ASN A 75 -17.08 13.11 17.65
C ASN A 75 -15.82 12.35 17.20
N ILE A 76 -15.71 11.05 17.54
CA ILE A 76 -14.63 10.18 17.05
C ILE A 76 -14.72 10.04 15.52
N LYS A 77 -15.91 9.72 14.99
CA LYS A 77 -16.16 9.50 13.56
C LYS A 77 -15.88 10.74 12.71
N ALA A 78 -16.00 11.93 13.29
CA ALA A 78 -15.67 13.20 12.63
C ALA A 78 -14.18 13.32 12.28
N SER A 79 -13.31 12.65 13.04
CA SER A 79 -11.84 12.66 12.84
C SER A 79 -11.31 11.43 12.09
N MET A 80 -12.20 10.49 11.74
CA MET A 80 -11.87 9.26 11.01
C MET A 80 -12.08 9.42 9.51
N ASN A 81 -11.14 8.91 8.73
CA ASN A 81 -11.21 8.82 7.27
C ASN A 81 -11.56 10.18 6.62
N ARG A 82 -12.77 10.30 6.05
CA ARG A 82 -13.28 11.51 5.40
C ARG A 82 -14.20 12.36 6.30
N GLY A 83 -14.24 12.06 7.59
CA GLY A 83 -15.12 12.73 8.56
C GLY A 83 -16.61 12.44 8.37
N LEU A 84 -17.46 13.36 8.82
CA LEU A 84 -18.92 13.21 8.79
C LEU A 84 -19.52 13.50 7.41
N SER A 85 -20.54 12.73 7.02
CA SER A 85 -21.40 13.06 5.89
C SER A 85 -22.24 14.31 6.17
N LEU A 86 -22.81 14.93 5.12
CA LEU A 86 -23.69 16.09 5.27
C LEU A 86 -24.88 15.81 6.19
N VAL A 87 -25.50 14.64 6.02
CA VAL A 87 -26.63 14.19 6.86
C VAL A 87 -26.21 14.09 8.32
N LEU A 88 -25.02 13.57 8.62
CA LEU A 88 -24.53 13.50 10.00
C LEU A 88 -24.22 14.89 10.58
N LYS A 89 -23.67 15.81 9.79
CA LYS A 89 -23.42 17.19 10.24
C LYS A 89 -24.72 17.93 10.58
N GLN A 90 -25.79 17.71 9.80
CA GLN A 90 -27.10 18.31 10.05
C GLN A 90 -27.77 17.74 11.30
N ASN A 91 -27.69 16.43 11.52
CA ASN A 91 -28.28 15.79 12.69
C ASN A 91 -27.48 16.02 13.98
N PHE A 92 -26.19 16.35 13.86
CA PHE A 92 -25.29 16.61 14.99
C PHE A 92 -24.53 17.95 14.79
N PRO A 93 -25.21 19.11 14.92
CA PRO A 93 -24.60 20.41 14.64
C PRO A 93 -23.53 20.85 15.67
N GLY A 94 -23.50 20.24 16.85
CA GLY A 94 -22.54 20.54 17.93
C GLY A 94 -21.34 19.60 18.01
N VAL A 95 -20.97 18.95 16.90
CA VAL A 95 -19.85 17.99 16.88
C VAL A 95 -18.53 18.67 17.21
N MET A 96 -17.80 18.07 18.14
CA MET A 96 -16.44 18.44 18.50
C MET A 96 -15.51 17.30 18.09
N PRO A 97 -14.86 17.36 16.91
CA PRO A 97 -14.01 16.27 16.44
C PRO A 97 -12.89 15.96 17.44
N VAL A 98 -12.69 14.68 17.73
CA VAL A 98 -11.59 14.22 18.60
C VAL A 98 -10.25 14.54 17.95
N GLU A 99 -9.25 14.95 18.74
CA GLU A 99 -7.91 15.20 18.20
C GLU A 99 -7.36 13.96 17.49
N ARG A 100 -6.86 14.16 16.27
CA ARG A 100 -6.28 13.08 15.46
C ARG A 100 -4.77 13.06 15.65
N LEU A 101 -4.26 11.95 16.18
CA LEU A 101 -2.82 11.73 16.33
C LEU A 101 -2.09 11.79 14.98
N LEU A 102 -1.05 12.61 14.90
CA LEU A 102 -0.10 12.60 13.78
C LEU A 102 0.94 11.48 13.96
N ILE A 103 1.08 10.61 12.97
CA ILE A 103 2.08 9.53 13.02
C ILE A 103 3.40 10.02 12.41
N SER A 104 4.45 10.15 13.23
CA SER A 104 5.76 10.69 12.80
C SER A 104 6.97 9.82 13.17
N ASN A 105 6.86 8.95 14.17
CA ASN A 105 7.96 8.11 14.65
C ASN A 105 7.79 6.66 14.17
N GLN A 106 7.69 6.47 12.85
CA GLN A 106 7.58 5.13 12.26
C GLN A 106 8.91 4.37 12.30
N ILE A 107 8.84 3.07 12.60
CA ILE A 107 9.97 2.15 12.49
C ILE A 107 9.50 0.90 11.76
N ILE A 108 10.20 0.50 10.71
CA ILE A 108 9.98 -0.77 10.02
C ILE A 108 10.76 -1.84 10.79
N ALA A 109 10.11 -2.49 11.76
CA ALA A 109 10.73 -3.52 12.59
C ALA A 109 10.81 -4.89 11.90
N ASP A 110 9.79 -5.21 11.09
CA ASP A 110 9.71 -6.44 10.31
C ASP A 110 9.76 -6.10 8.81
N PRO A 111 10.76 -6.59 8.05
CA PRO A 111 10.83 -6.38 6.60
C PRO A 111 9.58 -6.84 5.83
N SER A 112 8.85 -7.84 6.36
CA SER A 112 7.60 -8.35 5.79
C SER A 112 6.52 -7.29 5.73
N TRP A 113 6.56 -6.27 6.59
CA TRP A 113 5.67 -5.12 6.52
C TRP A 113 5.85 -4.38 5.19
N LEU A 114 7.10 -4.15 4.77
CA LEU A 114 7.37 -3.46 3.51
C LEU A 114 6.95 -4.31 2.30
N ALA A 115 7.15 -5.63 2.34
CA ALA A 115 6.63 -6.53 1.30
C ALA A 115 5.10 -6.51 1.21
N GLY A 116 4.40 -6.49 2.35
CA GLY A 116 2.94 -6.33 2.40
C GLY A 116 2.49 -4.97 1.84
N PHE A 117 3.15 -3.89 2.25
CA PHE A 117 2.88 -2.54 1.75
C PHE A 117 3.13 -2.42 0.24
N THR A 118 4.26 -2.94 -0.25
CA THR A 118 4.58 -3.01 -1.68
C THR A 118 3.58 -3.87 -2.46
N SER A 119 3.06 -4.95 -1.88
CA SER A 119 2.02 -5.75 -2.54
C SER A 119 0.75 -4.95 -2.84
N ALA A 120 0.44 -3.91 -2.06
CA ALA A 120 -0.66 -3.00 -2.31
C ALA A 120 -0.24 -1.79 -3.18
N GLU A 121 0.77 -1.04 -2.74
CA GLU A 121 1.12 0.29 -3.26
C GLU A 121 2.29 0.30 -4.26
N GLY A 122 2.94 -0.85 -4.45
CA GLY A 122 4.10 -1.00 -5.31
C GLY A 122 3.78 -0.97 -6.80
N PHE A 123 4.77 -0.60 -7.59
CA PHE A 123 4.71 -0.67 -9.03
C PHE A 123 6.09 -1.05 -9.58
N PHE A 124 6.14 -2.18 -10.28
CA PHE A 124 7.34 -2.67 -10.95
C PHE A 124 7.17 -2.44 -12.45
N PHE A 125 8.02 -1.60 -13.01
CA PHE A 125 7.87 -1.16 -14.39
C PHE A 125 9.17 -1.24 -15.17
N VAL A 126 9.06 -1.75 -16.39
CA VAL A 126 10.12 -1.74 -17.38
C VAL A 126 9.85 -0.57 -18.32
N SER A 127 10.68 0.46 -18.27
CA SER A 127 10.60 1.61 -19.18
C SER A 127 11.46 1.36 -20.40
N VAL A 128 10.90 1.58 -21.59
CA VAL A 128 11.60 1.49 -22.87
C VAL A 128 11.36 2.79 -23.63
N GLY A 129 12.43 3.54 -23.87
CA GLY A 129 12.38 4.84 -24.54
C GLY A 129 13.36 4.90 -25.71
N LYS A 130 13.11 5.80 -26.67
CA LYS A 130 14.04 6.02 -27.80
C LYS A 130 15.40 6.49 -27.29
N SER A 131 16.46 5.98 -27.90
CA SER A 131 17.85 6.25 -27.54
C SER A 131 18.74 6.21 -28.77
N LYS A 132 19.95 6.77 -28.65
CA LYS A 132 21.02 6.66 -29.65
C LYS A 132 21.82 5.34 -29.54
N ASN A 133 21.40 4.41 -28.68
CA ASN A 133 21.99 3.08 -28.55
C ASN A 133 21.88 2.28 -29.86
N LYS A 134 22.68 1.21 -29.99
CA LYS A 134 22.70 0.34 -31.18
C LYS A 134 21.31 -0.21 -31.57
N THR A 135 20.48 -0.50 -30.57
CA THR A 135 19.11 -1.01 -30.77
C THR A 135 18.08 0.09 -31.07
N GLY A 136 18.46 1.38 -30.96
CA GLY A 136 17.56 2.53 -31.02
C GLY A 136 16.76 2.79 -29.73
N TYR A 137 16.95 1.98 -28.67
CA TYR A 137 16.20 2.06 -27.43
C TYR A 137 17.08 1.98 -26.17
N ALA A 138 16.61 2.62 -25.10
CA ALA A 138 17.14 2.47 -23.75
C ALA A 138 16.08 1.77 -22.89
N VAL A 139 16.53 0.77 -22.14
CA VAL A 139 15.70 0.04 -21.17
C VAL A 139 16.10 0.48 -19.76
N SER A 140 15.13 0.76 -18.90
CA SER A 140 15.37 1.04 -17.49
C SER A 140 14.31 0.39 -16.60
N LEU A 141 14.69 0.12 -15.35
CA LEU A 141 13.84 -0.49 -14.34
C LEU A 141 13.39 0.55 -13.32
N TRP A 142 12.09 0.61 -13.09
CA TRP A 142 11.45 1.59 -12.21
C TRP A 142 10.67 0.83 -11.14
N PHE A 143 11.14 0.93 -9.89
CA PHE A 143 10.35 0.54 -8.73
C PHE A 143 9.78 1.79 -8.08
N THR A 144 8.47 1.82 -7.88
CA THR A 144 7.76 2.96 -7.32
C THR A 144 6.79 2.51 -6.23
N LEU A 145 6.77 3.25 -5.11
CA LEU A 145 5.63 3.26 -4.18
C LEU A 145 4.91 4.60 -4.33
N THR A 146 3.58 4.61 -4.22
CA THR A 146 2.77 5.84 -4.28
C THR A 146 1.79 5.85 -3.12
N GLN A 147 1.60 7.00 -2.47
CA GLN A 147 0.60 7.17 -1.40
C GLN A 147 0.19 8.64 -1.30
N ASP A 148 -0.82 8.94 -0.48
CA ASP A 148 -1.18 10.31 -0.09
C ASP A 148 0.00 11.06 0.56
N SER A 149 0.15 12.35 0.25
CA SER A 149 1.28 13.16 0.73
C SER A 149 1.34 13.32 2.26
N ARG A 150 0.25 13.05 2.98
CA ARG A 150 0.24 12.99 4.46
C ARG A 150 1.17 11.93 5.04
N ASP A 151 1.58 10.95 4.23
CA ASP A 151 2.50 9.87 4.61
C ASP A 151 3.95 10.14 4.15
N VAL A 152 4.32 11.38 3.83
CA VAL A 152 5.68 11.74 3.39
C VAL A 152 6.77 11.28 4.36
N ASN A 153 6.54 11.40 5.68
CA ASN A 153 7.50 10.94 6.69
C ASN A 153 7.75 9.43 6.61
N LEU A 154 6.70 8.63 6.35
CA LEU A 154 6.85 7.19 6.16
C LEU A 154 7.69 6.87 4.90
N PHE A 155 7.59 7.69 3.85
CA PHE A 155 8.36 7.51 2.63
C PHE A 155 9.85 7.85 2.83
N GLU A 156 10.17 8.85 3.66
CA GLU A 156 11.56 9.10 4.09
C GLU A 156 12.10 7.95 4.96
N VAL A 157 11.27 7.38 5.84
CA VAL A 157 11.64 6.17 6.60
C VAL A 157 11.92 4.99 5.66
N ILE A 158 11.11 4.76 4.63
CA ILE A 158 11.33 3.69 3.64
C ILE A 158 12.63 3.94 2.85
N LYS A 159 12.88 5.17 2.41
CA LYS A 159 14.12 5.56 1.71
C LYS A 159 15.35 5.26 2.57
N ASN A 160 15.32 5.67 3.84
CA ASN A 160 16.42 5.41 4.77
C ASN A 160 16.58 3.91 5.05
N TYR A 161 15.48 3.19 5.19
CA TYR A 161 15.47 1.74 5.44
C TYR A 161 16.09 0.94 4.29
N LEU A 162 15.74 1.28 3.04
CA LEU A 162 16.33 0.64 1.85
C LEU A 162 17.68 1.25 1.45
N ASN A 163 18.06 2.38 2.06
CA ASN A 163 19.25 3.17 1.74
C ASN A 163 19.44 3.44 0.23
N CYS A 164 18.34 3.71 -0.48
CA CYS A 164 18.35 4.02 -1.91
C CYS A 164 17.09 4.78 -2.33
N GLY A 165 17.04 5.18 -3.59
CA GLY A 165 15.88 5.84 -4.18
C GLY A 165 15.67 7.28 -3.69
N ASN A 166 14.59 7.89 -4.16
CA ASN A 166 14.24 9.28 -3.86
C ASN A 166 12.76 9.40 -3.52
N VAL A 167 12.46 10.30 -2.57
CA VAL A 167 11.10 10.71 -2.22
C VAL A 167 10.75 11.97 -3.01
N LEU A 168 9.59 11.96 -3.65
CA LEU A 168 9.08 13.06 -4.46
C LEU A 168 7.65 13.35 -4.03
N VAL A 169 7.38 14.59 -3.64
CA VAL A 169 6.03 15.08 -3.37
C VAL A 169 5.52 15.79 -4.61
N SER A 170 4.33 15.42 -5.08
CA SER A 170 3.70 16.11 -6.21
C SER A 170 3.32 17.53 -5.82
N THR A 171 3.56 18.49 -6.72
CA THR A 171 3.13 19.88 -6.55
C THR A 171 1.69 20.12 -7.01
N LYS A 172 1.10 19.16 -7.73
CA LYS A 172 -0.23 19.27 -8.33
C LYS A 172 -1.30 18.50 -7.56
N ASP A 173 -0.91 17.38 -6.96
CA ASP A 173 -1.81 16.43 -6.32
C ASP A 173 -1.29 16.08 -4.92
N PRO A 174 -2.14 15.71 -3.96
CA PRO A 174 -1.71 15.32 -2.61
C PRO A 174 -1.12 13.91 -2.60
N VAL A 175 -0.01 13.73 -3.31
CA VAL A 175 0.63 12.44 -3.57
C VAL A 175 2.12 12.52 -3.27
N VAL A 176 2.64 11.50 -2.58
CA VAL A 176 4.07 11.24 -2.41
C VAL A 176 4.46 9.95 -3.15
N LYS A 177 5.65 9.94 -3.73
CA LYS A 177 6.24 8.80 -4.42
C LYS A 177 7.62 8.49 -3.87
N PHE A 178 7.93 7.21 -3.73
CA PHE A 178 9.28 6.71 -3.53
C PHE A 178 9.71 6.01 -4.80
N ASN A 179 10.80 6.45 -5.43
CA ASN A 179 11.24 5.97 -6.74
C ASN A 179 12.68 5.45 -6.70
N VAL A 180 12.87 4.25 -7.25
CA VAL A 180 14.19 3.67 -7.54
C VAL A 180 14.29 3.44 -9.05
N THR A 181 15.09 4.26 -9.72
CA THR A 181 15.32 4.19 -11.18
C THR A 181 16.75 3.80 -11.55
N LYS A 182 17.70 4.00 -10.62
CA LYS A 182 19.10 3.63 -10.79
C LYS A 182 19.19 2.11 -10.88
N PHE A 183 19.77 1.60 -11.97
CA PHE A 183 19.83 0.15 -12.22
C PHE A 183 20.53 -0.59 -11.08
N THR A 184 21.67 -0.09 -10.59
CA THR A 184 22.41 -0.77 -9.52
C THR A 184 21.62 -0.84 -8.21
N ASP A 185 20.82 0.16 -7.88
CA ASP A 185 19.96 0.12 -6.68
C ASP A 185 18.80 -0.87 -6.88
N ASN A 186 18.19 -0.89 -8.07
CA ASN A 186 17.17 -1.91 -8.38
C ASN A 186 17.73 -3.34 -8.32
N PHE A 187 18.89 -3.57 -8.93
CA PHE A 187 19.49 -4.90 -9.05
C PHE A 187 20.09 -5.39 -7.72
N ASN A 188 20.76 -4.52 -6.96
CA ASN A 188 21.47 -4.93 -5.74
C ASN A 188 20.64 -4.79 -4.46
N ILE A 189 19.54 -4.03 -4.47
CA ILE A 189 18.73 -3.76 -3.26
C ILE A 189 17.30 -4.24 -3.46
N VAL A 190 16.57 -3.69 -4.44
CA VAL A 190 15.14 -3.98 -4.63
C VAL A 190 14.92 -5.46 -4.96
N VAL A 191 15.65 -6.01 -5.94
CA VAL A 191 15.53 -7.42 -6.36
C VAL A 191 15.88 -8.38 -5.22
N PRO A 192 17.01 -8.27 -4.51
CA PRO A 192 17.31 -9.14 -3.38
C PRO A 192 16.31 -9.02 -2.23
N PHE A 193 15.84 -7.81 -1.92
CA PHE A 193 14.89 -7.58 -0.84
C PHE A 193 13.57 -8.33 -1.10
N PHE A 194 12.93 -8.12 -2.25
CA PHE A 194 11.63 -8.73 -2.55
C PHE A 194 11.75 -10.19 -3.04
N SER A 195 12.95 -10.66 -3.38
CA SER A 195 13.22 -12.10 -3.53
C SER A 195 13.26 -12.82 -2.18
N LYS A 196 13.71 -12.14 -1.12
CA LYS A 196 13.72 -12.67 0.25
C LYS A 196 12.36 -12.56 0.95
N PHE A 197 11.66 -11.45 0.72
CA PHE A 197 10.36 -11.15 1.35
C PHE A 197 9.25 -11.16 0.30
N ASN A 198 8.52 -12.27 0.25
CA ASN A 198 7.55 -12.56 -0.81
C ASN A 198 6.45 -11.50 -0.91
N LEU A 199 6.20 -11.08 -2.14
CA LEU A 199 5.03 -10.29 -2.52
C LEU A 199 3.82 -11.20 -2.77
N TRP A 200 2.62 -10.65 -2.58
CA TRP A 200 1.37 -11.35 -2.88
C TRP A 200 0.86 -10.93 -4.26
N ALA A 201 -0.01 -9.92 -4.33
CA ALA A 201 -0.71 -9.51 -5.54
C ALA A 201 0.22 -9.13 -6.72
N LYS A 202 1.43 -8.61 -6.43
CA LYS A 202 2.39 -8.13 -7.44
C LYS A 202 3.57 -9.09 -7.70
N SER A 203 3.50 -10.32 -7.17
CA SER A 203 4.56 -11.32 -7.32
C SER A 203 4.93 -11.59 -8.77
N LYS A 204 3.95 -11.79 -9.65
CA LYS A 204 4.20 -12.07 -11.07
C LYS A 204 4.91 -10.92 -11.79
N ASP A 205 4.48 -9.68 -11.53
CA ASP A 205 5.12 -8.49 -12.11
C ASP A 205 6.54 -8.30 -11.56
N PHE A 206 6.76 -8.58 -10.29
CA PHE A 206 8.10 -8.57 -9.71
C PHE A 206 9.03 -9.64 -10.33
N LEU A 207 8.53 -10.85 -10.59
CA LEU A 207 9.32 -11.89 -11.25
C LEU A 207 9.73 -11.50 -12.67
N ASP A 208 8.81 -10.91 -13.44
CA ASP A 208 9.11 -10.40 -14.78
C ASP A 208 10.09 -9.22 -14.74
N PHE A 209 9.97 -8.35 -13.73
CA PHE A 209 10.93 -7.30 -13.45
C PHE A 209 12.34 -7.87 -13.15
N CYS A 210 12.45 -8.94 -12.36
CA CYS A 210 13.72 -9.62 -12.08
C CYS A 210 14.34 -10.21 -13.36
N ARG A 211 13.54 -10.86 -14.22
CA ARG A 211 14.01 -11.40 -15.50
C ARG A 211 14.61 -10.31 -16.39
N VAL A 212 13.96 -9.14 -16.46
CA VAL A 212 14.51 -8.01 -17.22
C VAL A 212 15.75 -7.43 -16.53
N ALA A 213 15.84 -7.46 -15.20
CA ALA A 213 17.02 -7.04 -14.47
C ALA A 213 18.26 -7.87 -14.83
N GLU A 214 18.11 -9.19 -14.96
CA GLU A 214 19.19 -10.08 -15.42
C GLU A 214 19.62 -9.77 -16.86
N LEU A 215 18.67 -9.54 -17.78
CA LEU A 215 18.95 -9.14 -19.18
C LEU A 215 19.63 -7.75 -19.29
N ILE A 216 19.48 -6.91 -18.27
CA ILE A 216 20.21 -5.64 -18.20
C ILE A 216 21.61 -5.86 -17.63
N ASN A 217 21.73 -6.72 -16.61
CA ASN A 217 22.98 -7.05 -15.94
C ASN A 217 24.00 -7.68 -16.91
N ASP A 218 23.58 -8.67 -17.69
CA ASP A 218 24.40 -9.39 -18.68
C ASP A 218 24.63 -8.61 -19.99
N LYS A 219 24.08 -7.39 -20.10
CA LYS A 219 24.10 -6.51 -21.28
C LYS A 219 23.30 -7.02 -22.50
N SER A 220 22.49 -8.06 -22.37
CA SER A 220 21.62 -8.57 -23.43
C SER A 220 20.65 -7.51 -23.98
N HIS A 221 20.17 -6.58 -23.15
CA HIS A 221 19.34 -5.44 -23.56
C HIS A 221 19.96 -4.53 -24.65
N LEU A 222 21.26 -4.66 -24.94
CA LEU A 222 21.96 -3.91 -25.99
C LEU A 222 21.95 -4.62 -27.35
N THR A 223 21.34 -5.81 -27.45
CA THR A 223 21.14 -6.54 -28.70
C THR A 223 19.67 -6.50 -29.13
N ASN A 224 19.39 -6.66 -30.42
CA ASN A 224 18.01 -6.70 -30.92
C ASN A 224 17.23 -7.89 -30.34
N GLU A 225 17.86 -9.07 -30.26
CA GLU A 225 17.25 -10.27 -29.67
C GLU A 225 16.91 -10.07 -28.18
N GLY A 226 17.84 -9.48 -27.40
CA GLY A 226 17.58 -9.19 -25.99
C GLY A 226 16.50 -8.13 -25.80
N LEU A 227 16.46 -7.10 -26.66
CA LEU A 227 15.39 -6.11 -26.65
C LEU A 227 14.02 -6.74 -26.97
N GLU A 228 13.94 -7.61 -27.97
CA GLU A 228 12.70 -8.33 -28.31
C GLU A 228 12.19 -9.18 -27.14
N LYS A 229 13.09 -9.89 -26.45
CA LYS A 229 12.76 -10.63 -25.22
C LYS A 229 12.20 -9.71 -24.14
N ILE A 230 12.83 -8.56 -23.91
CA ILE A 230 12.37 -7.57 -22.92
C ILE A 230 10.99 -7.00 -23.29
N LEU A 231 10.76 -6.68 -24.57
CA LEU A 231 9.48 -6.16 -25.06
C LEU A 231 8.36 -7.18 -24.88
N LYS A 232 8.64 -8.46 -25.14
CA LYS A 232 7.70 -9.55 -24.89
C LYS A 232 7.34 -9.63 -23.41
N ILE A 233 8.34 -9.72 -22.52
CA ILE A 233 8.10 -9.74 -21.06
C ILE A 233 7.26 -8.54 -20.64
N LYS A 234 7.67 -7.33 -21.03
CA LYS A 234 6.97 -6.08 -20.71
C LYS A 234 5.50 -6.08 -21.17
N SER A 235 5.19 -6.67 -22.32
CA SER A 235 3.83 -6.72 -22.86
C SER A 235 2.86 -7.56 -22.01
N GLU A 236 3.39 -8.50 -21.20
CA GLU A 236 2.64 -9.41 -20.35
C GLU A 236 2.67 -9.00 -18.86
N MET A 237 3.24 -7.83 -18.55
CA MET A 237 3.31 -7.26 -17.19
C MET A 237 2.14 -6.32 -16.89
N ASN A 238 1.83 -6.16 -15.59
CA ASN A 238 0.89 -5.19 -15.06
C ASN A 238 -0.48 -5.29 -15.77
N THR A 239 -0.99 -4.20 -16.33
CA THR A 239 -2.26 -4.17 -17.06
C THR A 239 -2.24 -4.97 -18.36
N GLY A 240 -1.06 -5.31 -18.90
CA GLY A 240 -0.92 -6.21 -20.05
C GLY A 240 -1.10 -7.69 -19.68
N ARG A 241 -1.06 -8.02 -18.38
CA ARG A 241 -1.22 -9.39 -17.91
C ARG A 241 -2.68 -9.84 -18.03
N LYS A 242 -2.91 -10.87 -18.85
CA LYS A 242 -4.21 -11.53 -18.94
C LYS A 242 -4.38 -12.48 -17.76
N PHE A 243 -5.49 -12.33 -17.05
CA PHE A 243 -5.95 -13.33 -16.08
C PHE A 243 -7.00 -14.16 -16.81
N ASN A 244 -6.77 -15.48 -16.89
CA ASN A 244 -7.84 -16.38 -17.33
C ASN A 244 -8.94 -16.34 -16.26
N GLU A 245 -10.19 -16.28 -16.69
CA GLU A 245 -11.33 -16.45 -15.78
C GLU A 245 -11.17 -17.80 -15.09
N VAL A 246 -11.23 -17.79 -13.75
CA VAL A 246 -11.18 -18.98 -12.89
C VAL A 246 -12.61 -19.46 -12.70
#